data_AF-A0A353LIM7-F1
#
_entry.id   AF-A0A353LIM7-F1
#
_cell.length_a   1.000
_cell.length_b   1.000
_cell.length_c   1.000
_cell.angle_alpha   90.00
_cell.angle_beta   90.00
_cell.angle_gamma   90.00
#
_symmetry.space_group_name_H-M   'P 1'
#
loop_
_entity.id
_entity.type
_entity.pdbx_description
1 polymer ?
#
loop_
_entity_poly.entity_id
_entity_poly.type
_entity_poly.pdbx_seq_one_letter_code
_entity_poly.pdbx_strand_id
1 'polypeptide(L)'
;MNKHKIQEILHRPYLRYGLILLAGLFLGWLIFSGSPSGGDVTSPVGHHDHDHGEDSSVWTCSMHPQIRMEEPGDCPICGMDLIPLQTNGSGDISVDPDAIQLSVEAAALANVQTTIVSRQNPVKEVQLYGTIQVDERLSQSQTSHVSGRIERLYVSFTGESVRRGQPIATIYSPELLNAQQELIEAVKMKDLQPALLQAVREKMRLWKLTDEQIARIEQSGEVSPLINVTATTSGVVMAKKVNQGDYVNTGTVLFDVANLSQVWALFDAYESDLPFLKVGDRLEYTLQS
;
A
#
# COMPACT_ATOMS: atom_id res chain seq x y z
N MET A 1 -55.93 12.45 7.65
CA MET A 1 -54.75 11.87 6.96
C MET A 1 -55.28 10.91 5.90
N ASN A 2 -55.04 11.22 4.62
CA ASN A 2 -55.80 10.70 3.47
C ASN A 2 -55.79 9.17 3.33
N LYS A 3 -56.97 8.54 3.43
CA LYS A 3 -57.21 7.09 3.28
C LYS A 3 -56.79 6.53 1.91
N HIS A 4 -56.71 7.36 0.87
CA HIS A 4 -56.38 6.92 -0.49
C HIS A 4 -54.91 6.53 -0.72
N LYS A 5 -53.97 7.02 0.10
CA LYS A 5 -52.53 6.74 -0.11
C LYS A 5 -52.04 5.42 0.47
N ILE A 6 -52.79 4.85 1.42
CA ILE A 6 -52.47 3.56 2.07
C ILE A 6 -52.86 2.37 1.16
N GLN A 7 -53.92 2.54 0.34
CA GLN A 7 -54.39 1.47 -0.55
C GLN A 7 -53.44 1.17 -1.72
N GLU A 8 -52.68 2.16 -2.22
CA GLU A 8 -51.69 1.96 -3.29
C GLU A 8 -50.42 1.24 -2.80
N ILE A 9 -50.01 1.42 -1.54
CA ILE A 9 -48.84 0.75 -0.96
C ILE A 9 -49.13 -0.75 -0.71
N LEU A 10 -50.38 -1.10 -0.44
CA LEU A 10 -50.78 -2.48 -0.13
C LEU A 10 -51.00 -3.38 -1.36
N HIS A 11 -50.92 -2.83 -2.58
CA HIS A 11 -51.15 -3.58 -3.83
C HIS A 11 -49.87 -4.03 -4.54
N ARG A 12 -48.68 -3.77 -3.99
CA ARG A 12 -47.44 -4.33 -4.53
C ARG A 12 -47.32 -5.82 -4.19
N PRO A 13 -47.09 -6.71 -5.18
CA PRO A 13 -47.14 -8.16 -4.97
C PRO A 13 -46.13 -8.62 -3.90
N TYR A 14 -44.93 -8.04 -3.88
CA TYR A 14 -43.88 -8.35 -2.88
C TYR A 14 -44.28 -8.02 -1.44
N LEU A 15 -45.09 -6.98 -1.22
CA LEU A 15 -45.52 -6.59 0.13
C LEU A 15 -46.58 -7.56 0.68
N ARG A 16 -47.42 -8.12 -0.20
CA ARG A 16 -48.39 -9.17 0.16
C ARG A 16 -47.69 -10.47 0.53
N TYR A 17 -46.69 -10.90 -0.24
CA TYR A 17 -45.92 -12.09 0.11
C TYR A 17 -45.13 -11.91 1.41
N GLY A 18 -44.57 -10.73 1.66
CA GLY A 18 -43.91 -10.41 2.93
C GLY A 18 -44.86 -10.45 4.14
N LEU A 19 -46.09 -9.93 3.99
CA LEU A 19 -47.12 -10.00 5.03
C LEU A 19 -47.62 -11.42 5.29
N ILE A 20 -47.76 -12.25 4.25
CA ILE A 20 -48.13 -13.67 4.39
C ILE A 20 -47.03 -14.45 5.10
N LEU A 21 -45.76 -14.17 4.81
CA LEU A 21 -44.62 -14.85 5.44
C LEU A 21 -44.51 -14.47 6.93
N LEU A 22 -44.66 -13.18 7.25
CA LEU A 22 -44.69 -12.71 8.65
C LEU A 22 -45.91 -13.25 9.41
N ALA A 23 -47.09 -13.28 8.78
CA ALA A 23 -48.28 -13.86 9.39
C ALA A 23 -48.13 -15.37 9.61
N GLY A 24 -47.52 -16.10 8.67
CA GLY A 24 -47.25 -17.54 8.80
C GLY A 24 -46.25 -17.86 9.90
N LEU A 25 -45.20 -17.05 10.05
CA LEU A 25 -44.19 -17.22 11.09
C LEU A 25 -44.76 -16.87 12.48
N PHE A 26 -45.65 -15.88 12.55
CA PHE A 26 -46.38 -15.53 13.76
C PHE A 26 -47.42 -16.60 14.15
N LEU A 27 -48.18 -17.13 13.18
CA LEU A 27 -49.11 -18.24 13.42
C LEU A 27 -48.38 -19.52 13.84
N GLY A 28 -47.22 -19.80 13.22
CA GLY A 28 -46.39 -20.95 13.56
C GLY A 28 -45.85 -20.85 14.99
N TRP A 29 -45.43 -19.66 15.43
CA TRP A 29 -45.04 -19.44 16.82
C TRP A 29 -46.21 -19.62 17.78
N LEU A 30 -47.39 -19.08 17.45
CA LEU A 30 -48.57 -19.13 18.33
C LEU A 30 -49.18 -20.55 18.47
N ILE A 31 -49.06 -21.40 17.43
CA ILE A 31 -49.50 -22.80 17.49
C ILE A 31 -48.50 -23.67 18.28
N PHE A 32 -47.20 -23.36 18.24
CA PHE A 32 -46.16 -24.18 18.89
C PHE A 32 -45.71 -23.66 20.27
N SER A 33 -46.18 -22.48 20.72
CA SER A 33 -45.78 -21.87 22.00
C SER A 33 -46.66 -22.25 23.19
N GLY A 34 -47.36 -23.38 23.13
CA GLY A 34 -48.45 -23.73 24.06
C GLY A 34 -48.35 -25.10 24.74
N SER A 35 -47.30 -25.31 25.56
CA SER A 35 -47.34 -26.12 26.79
C SER A 35 -47.53 -27.66 26.65
N PRO A 36 -47.54 -28.45 27.75
CA PRO A 36 -46.56 -29.51 28.01
C PRO A 36 -47.17 -30.93 27.95
N SER A 37 -46.38 -31.90 27.54
CA SER A 37 -46.73 -33.33 27.64
C SER A 37 -45.45 -34.12 27.34
N GLY A 38 -44.91 -34.93 28.26
CA GLY A 38 -45.66 -35.98 28.94
C GLY A 38 -45.93 -37.08 27.92
N GLY A 39 -44.95 -37.97 27.72
CA GLY A 39 -44.98 -39.00 26.70
C GLY A 39 -43.97 -40.10 26.99
N ASP A 40 -44.25 -40.87 28.04
CA ASP A 40 -43.68 -42.21 28.28
C ASP A 40 -44.07 -43.15 27.13
N VAL A 41 -43.07 -43.85 26.57
CA VAL A 41 -43.26 -45.19 25.99
C VAL A 41 -42.12 -46.08 26.49
N THR A 42 -42.48 -46.81 27.53
CA THR A 42 -41.97 -48.07 28.10
C THR A 42 -41.05 -48.95 27.24
N SER A 43 -39.96 -49.40 27.85
CA SER A 43 -39.49 -50.79 27.81
C SER A 43 -38.92 -51.16 29.19
N PRO A 44 -39.03 -52.44 29.63
CA PRO A 44 -39.13 -52.78 31.05
C PRO A 44 -37.77 -52.95 31.72
N VAL A 45 -37.78 -52.90 33.07
CA VAL A 45 -37.04 -53.76 34.03
C VAL A 45 -36.54 -52.94 35.23
N GLY A 46 -36.91 -53.40 36.43
CA GLY A 46 -36.08 -53.28 37.62
C GLY A 46 -36.49 -52.21 38.62
N HIS A 47 -37.29 -52.61 39.61
CA HIS A 47 -37.36 -51.94 40.92
C HIS A 47 -35.96 -51.63 41.45
N HIS A 48 -35.74 -50.43 42.00
CA HIS A 48 -35.04 -50.20 43.28
C HIS A 48 -35.33 -48.77 43.75
N ASP A 49 -36.14 -48.66 44.79
CA ASP A 49 -36.27 -47.48 45.66
C ASP A 49 -34.91 -47.16 46.27
N HIS A 50 -34.46 -45.90 46.16
CA HIS A 50 -33.49 -45.34 47.10
C HIS A 50 -33.94 -43.94 47.53
N ASP A 51 -34.44 -43.95 48.76
CA ASP A 51 -34.72 -42.84 49.67
C ASP A 51 -33.49 -41.92 49.80
N HIS A 52 -33.74 -40.60 49.83
CA HIS A 52 -32.71 -39.57 49.93
C HIS A 52 -32.35 -39.34 51.39
N GLY A 53 -31.12 -39.68 51.76
CA GLY A 53 -30.53 -39.23 53.01
C GLY A 53 -29.13 -39.77 53.25
N GLU A 54 -28.11 -39.06 52.77
CA GLU A 54 -26.81 -38.83 53.44
C GLU A 54 -25.85 -38.16 52.46
N ASP A 55 -25.09 -37.17 52.94
CA ASP A 55 -24.05 -36.50 52.18
C ASP A 55 -23.05 -37.54 51.64
N SER A 56 -23.04 -37.78 50.33
CA SER A 56 -22.10 -38.71 49.69
C SER A 56 -20.70 -38.10 49.67
N SER A 57 -19.99 -38.15 50.80
CA SER A 57 -18.59 -37.76 50.90
C SER A 57 -17.75 -38.76 50.11
N VAL A 58 -17.26 -38.38 48.94
CA VAL A 58 -16.34 -39.21 48.15
C VAL A 58 -14.96 -39.18 48.83
N TRP A 59 -14.40 -40.34 49.12
CA TRP A 59 -13.10 -40.53 49.76
C TRP A 59 -12.00 -40.77 48.71
N THR A 60 -10.83 -40.18 48.89
CA THR A 60 -9.69 -40.37 47.97
C THR A 60 -8.35 -40.50 48.69
N CYS A 61 -7.35 -41.07 48.02
CA CYS A 61 -6.00 -41.22 48.55
C CYS A 61 -5.09 -40.09 48.06
N SER A 62 -4.35 -39.44 48.97
CA SER A 62 -3.45 -38.33 48.65
C SER A 62 -2.38 -38.64 47.60
N MET A 63 -1.99 -39.90 47.45
CA MET A 63 -0.99 -40.36 46.47
C MET A 63 -1.59 -40.92 45.19
N HIS A 64 -2.87 -41.32 45.21
CA HIS A 64 -3.57 -41.91 44.06
C HIS A 64 -4.97 -41.27 43.91
N PRO A 65 -5.05 -40.03 43.41
CA PRO A 65 -6.31 -39.26 43.33
C PRO A 65 -7.36 -39.86 42.39
N GLN A 66 -6.98 -40.86 41.58
CA GLN A 66 -7.86 -41.57 40.66
C GLN A 66 -8.78 -42.57 41.38
N ILE A 67 -8.45 -42.94 42.62
CA ILE A 67 -9.31 -43.81 43.45
C ILE A 67 -10.30 -42.93 44.19
N ARG A 68 -11.60 -43.17 43.91
CA ARG A 68 -12.74 -42.47 44.50
C ARG A 68 -13.72 -43.52 45.00
N MET A 69 -13.91 -43.58 46.31
CA MET A 69 -14.83 -44.53 46.96
C MET A 69 -15.84 -43.78 47.81
N GLU A 70 -17.02 -44.35 47.99
CA GLU A 70 -18.12 -43.72 48.74
C GLU A 70 -18.02 -43.96 50.25
N GLU A 71 -17.15 -44.88 50.68
CA GLU A 71 -16.94 -45.29 52.06
C GLU A 71 -15.50 -45.05 52.54
N PRO A 72 -15.29 -44.76 53.84
CA PRO A 72 -13.97 -44.69 54.42
C PRO A 72 -13.31 -46.08 54.45
N GLY A 73 -12.03 -46.14 54.10
CA GLY A 73 -11.27 -47.39 54.06
C GLY A 73 -9.84 -47.16 53.63
N ASP A 74 -9.11 -48.25 53.34
CA ASP A 74 -7.72 -48.20 52.89
C ASP A 74 -7.64 -48.14 51.37
N CYS A 75 -6.66 -47.39 50.86
CA CYS A 75 -6.39 -47.35 49.43
C CYS A 75 -5.91 -48.73 48.92
N PRO A 76 -6.59 -49.38 47.95
CA PRO A 76 -6.23 -50.72 47.46
C PRO A 76 -4.88 -50.76 46.71
N ILE A 77 -4.30 -49.61 46.36
CA ILE A 77 -2.99 -49.53 45.71
C ILE A 77 -1.87 -49.42 46.75
N CYS A 78 -2.01 -48.56 47.75
CA CYS A 78 -0.90 -48.22 48.65
C CYS A 78 -1.17 -48.49 50.13
N GLY A 79 -2.36 -48.96 50.48
CA GLY A 79 -2.73 -49.37 51.84
C GLY A 79 -2.76 -48.24 52.86
N MET A 80 -2.87 -46.99 52.43
CA MET A 80 -3.02 -45.82 53.30
C MET A 80 -4.48 -45.39 53.37
N ASP A 81 -4.92 -44.91 54.54
CA ASP A 81 -6.27 -44.44 54.80
C ASP A 81 -6.74 -43.41 53.77
N LEU A 82 -7.97 -43.60 53.27
CA LEU A 82 -8.63 -42.62 52.42
C LEU A 82 -9.06 -41.41 53.25
N ILE A 83 -9.04 -40.24 52.62
CA ILE A 83 -9.37 -38.95 53.24
C ILE A 83 -10.62 -38.40 52.55
N PRO A 84 -11.61 -37.81 53.27
CA PRO A 84 -12.84 -37.36 52.65
C PRO A 84 -12.56 -36.13 51.78
N LEU A 85 -13.01 -36.17 50.52
CA LEU A 85 -12.86 -35.07 49.59
C LEU A 85 -13.89 -33.98 49.94
N GLN A 86 -13.46 -32.96 50.67
CA GLN A 86 -14.30 -31.81 50.97
C GLN A 86 -14.55 -31.01 49.69
N THR A 87 -15.78 -31.05 49.17
CA THR A 87 -16.26 -30.15 48.11
C THR A 87 -16.57 -28.77 48.71
N ASN A 88 -15.57 -28.15 49.34
CA ASN A 88 -15.71 -26.81 49.89
C ASN A 88 -15.59 -25.77 48.78
N GLY A 89 -16.71 -25.26 48.28
CA GLY A 89 -16.68 -24.04 47.47
C GLY A 89 -17.88 -23.80 46.56
N SER A 90 -18.92 -23.19 47.13
CA SER A 90 -19.87 -22.25 46.49
C SER A 90 -20.65 -22.69 45.24
N GLY A 91 -21.91 -23.05 45.47
CA GLY A 91 -23.07 -22.50 44.76
C GLY A 91 -23.24 -22.83 43.28
N ASP A 92 -24.15 -23.76 42.99
CA ASP A 92 -25.08 -23.75 41.85
C ASP A 92 -24.56 -23.15 40.53
N ILE A 93 -23.41 -23.62 40.06
CA ILE A 93 -22.97 -23.43 38.69
C ILE A 93 -22.61 -24.83 38.22
N SER A 94 -23.35 -25.35 37.24
CA SER A 94 -22.98 -26.53 36.49
C SER A 94 -21.65 -26.24 35.79
N VAL A 95 -20.54 -26.52 36.47
CA VAL A 95 -19.21 -26.38 35.90
C VAL A 95 -19.01 -27.49 34.89
N ASP A 96 -18.60 -27.13 33.68
CA ASP A 96 -18.31 -28.05 32.60
C ASP A 96 -17.33 -29.15 33.08
N PRO A 97 -17.62 -30.45 32.90
CA PRO A 97 -16.70 -31.53 33.27
C PRO A 97 -15.32 -31.43 32.61
N ASP A 98 -15.18 -30.67 31.51
CA ASP A 98 -13.89 -30.40 30.86
C ASP A 98 -13.16 -29.16 31.42
N ALA A 99 -13.76 -28.43 32.37
CA ALA A 99 -13.16 -27.24 32.96
C ALA A 99 -12.16 -27.57 34.09
N ILE A 100 -10.96 -27.00 33.98
CA ILE A 100 -9.96 -27.04 35.05
C ILE A 100 -10.29 -25.96 36.08
N GLN A 101 -10.50 -26.37 37.33
CA GLN A 101 -10.82 -25.48 38.44
C GLN A 101 -9.55 -25.08 39.20
N LEU A 102 -9.42 -23.78 39.49
CA LEU A 102 -8.34 -23.23 40.30
C LEU A 102 -8.91 -22.44 41.46
N SER A 103 -8.30 -22.56 42.64
CA SER A 103 -8.61 -21.66 43.76
C SER A 103 -8.09 -20.25 43.45
N VAL A 104 -8.63 -19.25 44.13
CA VAL A 104 -8.23 -17.84 43.95
C VAL A 104 -6.74 -17.66 44.25
N GLU A 105 -6.23 -18.35 45.27
CA GLU A 105 -4.82 -18.34 45.66
C GLU A 105 -3.95 -19.05 44.62
N ALA A 106 -4.41 -20.17 44.08
CA ALA A 106 -3.70 -20.90 43.03
C ALA A 106 -3.60 -20.08 41.73
N ALA A 107 -4.69 -19.40 41.35
CA ALA A 107 -4.69 -18.50 40.20
C ALA A 107 -3.79 -17.27 40.42
N ALA A 108 -3.74 -16.74 41.64
CA ALA A 108 -2.86 -15.63 42.02
C ALA A 108 -1.38 -16.03 42.03
N LEU A 109 -1.04 -17.19 42.60
CA LEU A 109 0.32 -17.74 42.58
C LEU A 109 0.80 -18.07 41.16
N ALA A 110 -0.11 -18.52 40.30
CA ALA A 110 0.15 -18.77 38.88
C ALA A 110 0.18 -17.50 38.02
N ASN A 111 -0.11 -16.33 38.60
CA ASN A 111 -0.14 -15.02 37.92
C ASN A 111 -1.01 -15.03 36.64
N VAL A 112 -2.21 -15.61 36.74
CA VAL A 112 -3.13 -15.73 35.60
C VAL A 112 -3.60 -14.35 35.14
N GLN A 113 -3.36 -14.02 33.88
CA GLN A 113 -3.84 -12.80 33.23
C GLN A 113 -4.98 -13.13 32.27
N THR A 114 -6.07 -12.38 32.34
CA THR A 114 -7.24 -12.56 31.47
C THR A 114 -7.49 -11.30 30.65
N THR A 115 -8.09 -11.49 29.48
CA THR A 115 -8.58 -10.39 28.64
C THR A 115 -9.93 -10.76 28.05
N ILE A 116 -10.80 -9.78 27.87
CA ILE A 116 -12.14 -10.00 27.30
C ILE A 116 -12.01 -10.15 25.80
N VAL A 117 -12.59 -11.22 25.24
CA VAL A 117 -12.59 -11.46 23.79
C VAL A 117 -13.42 -10.38 23.08
N SER A 118 -12.85 -9.76 22.05
CA SER A 118 -13.54 -8.77 21.22
C SER A 118 -13.24 -8.96 19.73
N ARG A 119 -14.11 -8.46 18.86
CA ARG A 119 -13.89 -8.41 17.41
C ARG A 119 -13.36 -7.03 17.05
N GLN A 120 -12.16 -6.98 16.47
CA GLN A 120 -11.52 -5.74 16.01
C GLN A 120 -10.83 -5.98 14.67
N ASN A 121 -10.61 -4.90 13.91
CA ASN A 121 -9.75 -4.97 12.73
C ASN A 121 -8.29 -4.92 13.20
N PRO A 122 -7.48 -5.96 12.92
CA PRO A 122 -6.08 -5.95 13.32
C PRO A 122 -5.34 -4.82 12.60
N VAL A 123 -4.71 -3.95 13.39
CA VAL A 123 -3.80 -2.92 12.89
C VAL A 123 -2.39 -3.51 13.01
N LYS A 124 -1.73 -3.68 11.87
CA LYS A 124 -0.33 -4.12 11.81
C LYS A 124 0.53 -2.93 11.39
N GLU A 125 1.53 -2.61 12.20
CA GLU A 125 2.59 -1.70 11.78
C GLU A 125 3.56 -2.46 10.88
N VAL A 126 3.73 -2.00 9.65
CA VAL A 126 4.63 -2.61 8.67
C VAL A 126 5.79 -1.66 8.44
N GLN A 127 7.00 -2.13 8.71
CA GLN A 127 8.22 -1.38 8.42
C GLN A 127 8.71 -1.75 7.03
N LEU A 128 8.79 -0.75 6.15
CA LEU A 128 9.25 -0.90 4.78
C LEU A 128 10.58 -0.20 4.61
N TYR A 129 11.51 -0.86 3.91
CA TYR A 129 12.77 -0.25 3.50
C TYR A 129 12.64 0.24 2.07
N GLY A 130 13.37 1.29 1.72
CA GLY A 130 13.17 1.94 0.45
C GLY A 130 14.32 2.82 0.00
N THR A 131 14.21 3.30 -1.22
CA THR A 131 15.16 4.23 -1.84
C THR A 131 14.44 5.45 -2.38
N ILE A 132 15.15 6.58 -2.37
CA ILE A 132 14.71 7.79 -3.08
C ILE A 132 15.22 7.71 -4.50
N GLN A 133 14.31 7.78 -5.46
CA GLN A 133 14.62 7.79 -6.88
C GLN A 133 14.13 9.07 -7.53
N VAL A 134 14.78 9.41 -8.64
CA VAL A 134 14.38 10.55 -9.47
C VAL A 134 13.03 10.24 -10.11
N ASP A 135 12.13 11.23 -10.15
CA ASP A 135 10.92 11.13 -10.97
C ASP A 135 11.30 11.10 -12.45
N GLU A 136 11.16 9.94 -13.11
CA GLU A 136 11.51 9.76 -14.52
C GLU A 136 10.75 10.71 -15.44
N ARG A 137 9.56 11.16 -15.05
CA ARG A 137 8.75 12.13 -15.82
C ARG A 137 9.36 13.53 -15.83
N LEU A 138 10.22 13.81 -14.85
CA LEU A 138 10.96 15.06 -14.70
C LEU A 138 12.43 14.94 -15.12
N SER A 139 12.80 13.81 -15.74
CA SER A 139 14.11 13.55 -16.32
C SER A 139 14.07 13.78 -17.83
N GLN A 140 15.07 14.50 -18.36
CA GLN A 140 15.16 14.82 -19.77
C GLN A 140 16.60 14.68 -20.27
N SER A 141 16.76 14.04 -21.44
CA SER A 141 18.04 13.99 -22.14
C SER A 141 18.27 15.28 -22.93
N GLN A 142 19.40 15.93 -22.64
CA GLN A 142 19.91 17.08 -23.38
C GLN A 142 20.71 16.58 -24.58
N THR A 143 20.20 16.80 -25.78
CA THR A 143 20.84 16.38 -27.03
C THR A 143 21.51 17.54 -27.76
N SER A 144 22.51 17.23 -28.59
CA SER A 144 23.03 18.20 -29.55
C SER A 144 22.05 18.37 -30.71
N HIS A 145 21.80 19.62 -31.10
CA HIS A 145 21.02 19.92 -32.31
C HIS A 145 21.89 20.02 -33.57
N VAL A 146 23.21 19.96 -33.41
CA VAL A 146 24.16 20.09 -34.52
C VAL A 146 25.30 19.08 -34.42
N SER A 147 25.84 18.71 -35.56
CA SER A 147 27.03 17.88 -35.64
C SER A 147 28.28 18.73 -35.53
N GLY A 148 29.26 18.27 -34.76
CA GLY A 148 30.52 18.99 -34.58
C GLY A 148 31.37 18.47 -33.43
N ARG A 149 32.52 19.11 -33.24
CA ARG A 149 33.44 18.79 -32.14
C ARG A 149 33.16 19.66 -30.92
N ILE A 150 33.12 19.06 -29.74
CA ILE A 150 32.97 19.80 -28.48
C ILE A 150 34.27 20.54 -28.19
N GLU A 151 34.24 21.86 -28.36
CA GLU A 151 35.40 22.73 -28.12
C GLU A 151 35.56 23.02 -26.63
N ARG A 152 34.44 23.26 -25.93
CA ARG A 152 34.40 23.57 -24.50
C ARG A 152 33.16 23.00 -23.85
N LEU A 153 33.31 22.40 -22.67
CA LEU A 153 32.19 22.04 -21.79
C LEU A 153 32.14 23.03 -20.64
N TYR A 154 30.98 23.64 -20.41
CA TYR A 154 30.75 24.50 -19.25
C TYR A 154 30.32 23.68 -18.04
N VAL A 155 29.57 22.60 -18.27
CA VAL A 155 29.14 21.65 -17.25
C VAL A 155 30.07 20.44 -17.30
N SER A 156 30.79 20.19 -16.21
CA SER A 156 31.94 19.28 -16.24
C SER A 156 31.77 18.00 -15.41
N PHE A 157 30.81 17.96 -14.48
CA PHE A 157 30.59 16.81 -13.59
C PHE A 157 29.09 16.57 -13.28
N THR A 158 28.78 15.38 -12.79
CA THR A 158 27.43 14.99 -12.35
C THR A 158 27.11 15.58 -10.98
N GLY A 159 25.87 16.01 -10.76
CA GLY A 159 25.44 16.74 -9.56
C GLY A 159 25.46 18.26 -9.73
N GLU A 160 26.01 18.77 -10.84
CA GLU A 160 25.98 20.20 -11.15
C GLU A 160 24.57 20.66 -11.53
N SER A 161 24.15 21.84 -11.06
CA SER A 161 22.83 22.40 -11.39
C SER A 161 22.90 23.27 -12.64
N VAL A 162 21.92 23.12 -13.52
CA VAL A 162 21.77 23.88 -14.76
C VAL A 162 20.42 24.59 -14.80
N ARG A 163 20.40 25.80 -15.36
CA ARG A 163 19.17 26.57 -15.62
C ARG A 163 18.83 26.53 -17.10
N ARG A 164 17.53 26.55 -17.41
CA ARG A 164 17.05 26.68 -18.79
C ARG A 164 17.67 27.93 -19.45
N GLY A 165 18.23 27.76 -20.64
CA GLY A 165 18.94 28.80 -21.39
C GLY A 165 20.42 28.96 -21.03
N GLN A 166 20.92 28.32 -19.97
CA GLN A 166 22.34 28.37 -19.61
C GLN A 166 23.18 27.64 -20.68
N PRO A 167 24.31 28.20 -21.14
CA PRO A 167 25.23 27.50 -22.03
C PRO A 167 25.86 26.30 -21.30
N ILE A 168 25.75 25.11 -21.90
CA ILE A 168 26.28 23.85 -21.35
C ILE A 168 27.50 23.35 -22.11
N ALA A 169 27.58 23.64 -23.40
CA ALA A 169 28.73 23.29 -24.25
C ALA A 169 28.89 24.31 -25.39
N THR A 170 30.11 24.46 -25.88
CA THR A 170 30.41 25.11 -27.15
C THR A 170 30.86 24.05 -28.14
N ILE A 171 30.22 23.99 -29.30
CA ILE A 171 30.50 23.03 -30.37
C ILE A 171 31.04 23.78 -31.59
N TYR A 172 32.15 23.29 -32.14
CA TYR A 172 32.66 23.68 -33.45
C TYR A 172 31.95 22.86 -34.53
N SER A 173 31.14 23.51 -35.37
CA SER A 173 30.36 22.86 -36.44
C SER A 173 30.69 23.47 -37.82
N PRO A 174 31.40 22.72 -38.69
CA PRO A 174 31.63 23.14 -40.07
C PRO A 174 30.33 23.30 -40.88
N GLU A 175 29.34 22.44 -40.63
CA GLU A 175 28.06 22.46 -41.34
C GLU A 175 27.30 23.76 -41.07
N LEU A 176 27.27 24.21 -39.80
CA LEU A 176 26.68 25.49 -39.45
C LEU A 176 27.44 26.67 -40.06
N LEU A 177 28.78 26.61 -40.11
CA LEU A 177 29.58 27.68 -40.73
C LEU A 177 29.19 27.86 -42.19
N ASN A 178 29.11 26.76 -42.95
CA ASN A 178 28.75 26.79 -44.37
C ASN A 178 27.35 27.35 -44.58
N ALA A 179 26.38 26.98 -43.75
CA ALA A 179 25.04 27.52 -43.88
C ALA A 179 24.95 28.99 -43.49
N GLN A 180 25.72 29.45 -42.49
CA GLN A 180 25.76 30.87 -42.15
C GLN A 180 26.28 31.70 -43.32
N GLN A 181 27.29 31.19 -44.04
CA GLN A 181 27.76 31.82 -45.28
C GLN A 181 26.66 31.84 -46.34
N GLU A 182 25.94 30.74 -46.54
CA GLU A 182 24.79 30.66 -47.45
C GLU A 182 23.70 31.69 -47.10
N LEU A 183 23.39 31.89 -45.81
CA LEU A 183 22.45 32.91 -45.34
C LEU A 183 22.94 34.31 -45.66
N ILE A 184 24.20 34.62 -45.39
CA ILE A 184 24.76 35.96 -45.67
C ILE A 184 24.76 36.25 -47.17
N GLU A 185 25.10 35.27 -48.02
CA GLU A 185 25.00 35.44 -49.47
C GLU A 185 23.54 35.64 -49.92
N ALA A 186 22.59 34.91 -49.33
CA ALA A 186 21.17 35.10 -49.63
C ALA A 186 20.66 36.49 -49.19
N VAL A 187 21.16 37.04 -48.08
CA VAL A 187 20.84 38.40 -47.61
C VAL A 187 21.28 39.45 -48.64
N LYS A 188 22.44 39.29 -49.29
CA LYS A 188 22.91 40.21 -50.34
C LYS A 188 21.99 40.22 -51.57
N MET A 189 21.29 39.12 -51.82
CA MET A 189 20.35 38.98 -52.94
C MET A 189 18.88 39.24 -52.53
N LYS A 190 18.62 39.74 -51.32
CA LYS A 190 17.27 39.93 -50.77
C LYS A 190 16.34 40.72 -51.69
N ASP A 191 16.84 41.76 -52.35
CA ASP A 191 16.03 42.62 -53.24
C ASP A 191 15.73 41.95 -54.59
N LEU A 192 16.58 41.01 -55.01
CA LEU A 192 16.45 40.30 -56.29
C LEU A 192 15.66 38.99 -56.14
N GLN A 193 15.85 38.27 -55.03
CA GLN A 193 15.28 36.94 -54.79
C GLN A 193 14.82 36.78 -53.33
N PRO A 194 13.71 37.43 -52.93
CA PRO A 194 13.19 37.33 -51.56
C PRO A 194 12.81 35.89 -51.16
N ALA A 195 12.39 35.08 -52.13
CA ALA A 195 12.04 33.67 -51.91
C ALA A 195 13.27 32.81 -51.51
N LEU A 196 14.46 33.13 -52.04
CA LEU A 196 15.69 32.41 -51.69
C LEU A 196 16.06 32.66 -50.23
N LEU A 197 16.04 33.93 -49.81
CA LEU A 197 16.31 34.29 -48.40
C LEU A 197 15.34 33.59 -47.45
N GLN A 198 14.05 33.52 -47.81
CA GLN A 198 13.08 32.81 -47.00
C GLN A 198 13.38 31.31 -46.92
N ALA A 199 13.75 30.66 -48.03
CA ALA A 199 14.12 29.24 -48.03
C ALA A 199 15.33 28.95 -47.13
N VAL A 200 16.36 29.81 -47.15
CA VAL A 200 17.53 29.65 -46.29
C VAL A 200 17.20 29.90 -44.82
N ARG A 201 16.31 30.86 -44.50
CA ARG A 201 15.80 31.05 -43.13
C ARG A 201 15.06 29.81 -42.62
N GLU A 202 14.20 29.21 -43.44
CA GLU A 202 13.52 27.97 -43.04
C GLU A 202 14.51 26.83 -42.81
N LYS A 203 15.54 26.70 -43.67
CA LYS A 203 16.63 25.74 -43.47
C LYS A 203 17.34 25.93 -42.11
N MET A 204 17.59 27.18 -41.71
CA MET A 204 18.17 27.49 -40.39
C MET A 204 17.25 27.11 -39.22
N ARG A 205 15.95 27.34 -39.35
CA ARG A 205 14.96 26.94 -38.33
C ARG A 205 14.86 25.42 -38.20
N LEU A 206 15.01 24.67 -39.29
CA LEU A 206 15.06 23.21 -39.24
C LEU A 206 16.24 22.71 -38.39
N TRP A 207 17.34 23.46 -38.34
CA TRP A 207 18.49 23.21 -37.46
C TRP A 207 18.33 23.79 -36.05
N LYS A 208 17.11 24.20 -35.69
CA LYS A 208 16.73 24.70 -34.36
C LYS A 208 17.43 26.01 -33.96
N LEU A 209 17.96 26.78 -34.90
CA LEU A 209 18.35 28.17 -34.61
C LEU A 209 17.10 29.00 -34.33
N THR A 210 17.15 29.84 -33.31
CA THR A 210 16.06 30.77 -33.00
C THR A 210 16.03 31.91 -34.00
N ASP A 211 14.86 32.52 -34.22
CA ASP A 211 14.74 33.69 -35.09
C ASP A 211 15.66 34.84 -34.65
N GLU A 212 15.90 34.97 -33.33
CA GLU A 212 16.85 35.92 -32.77
C GLU A 212 18.30 35.60 -33.16
N GLN A 213 18.70 34.32 -33.16
CA GLN A 213 20.03 33.91 -33.62
C GLN A 213 20.19 34.20 -35.11
N ILE A 214 19.19 33.86 -35.92
CA ILE A 214 19.18 34.11 -37.37
C ILE A 214 19.30 35.62 -37.64
N ALA A 215 18.46 36.45 -37.00
CA ALA A 215 18.49 37.89 -37.16
C ALA A 215 19.83 38.51 -36.73
N ARG A 216 20.46 37.99 -35.67
CA ARG A 216 21.81 38.43 -35.26
C ARG A 216 22.85 38.13 -36.32
N ILE A 217 22.82 36.97 -36.96
CA ILE A 217 23.75 36.60 -38.05
C ILE A 217 23.53 37.50 -39.27
N GLU A 218 22.28 37.77 -39.62
CA GLU A 218 21.93 38.67 -40.73
C GLU A 218 22.41 40.10 -40.49
N GLN A 219 22.30 40.59 -39.25
CA GLN A 219 22.70 41.95 -38.88
C GLN A 219 24.21 42.10 -38.70
N SER A 220 24.87 41.10 -38.11
CA SER A 220 26.31 41.16 -37.88
C SER A 220 27.10 40.98 -39.19
N GLY A 221 26.60 40.14 -40.11
CA GLY A 221 27.36 39.73 -41.28
C GLY A 221 28.60 38.88 -40.95
N GLU A 222 28.71 38.43 -39.70
CA GLU A 222 29.83 37.62 -39.21
C GLU A 222 29.38 36.18 -39.05
N VAL A 223 30.19 35.26 -39.58
CA VAL A 223 29.98 33.81 -39.40
C VAL A 223 30.86 33.29 -38.27
N SER A 224 30.31 32.42 -37.44
CA SER A 224 31.04 31.72 -36.39
C SER A 224 30.92 30.21 -36.56
N PRO A 225 32.04 29.46 -36.57
CA PRO A 225 31.97 28.01 -36.53
C PRO A 225 31.62 27.49 -35.14
N LEU A 226 31.70 28.34 -34.10
CA LEU A 226 31.38 27.99 -32.72
C LEU A 226 29.93 28.34 -32.40
N ILE A 227 29.18 27.37 -31.91
CA ILE A 227 27.83 27.55 -31.39
C ILE A 227 27.74 27.12 -29.94
N ASN A 228 27.04 27.92 -29.13
CA ASN A 228 26.71 27.55 -27.77
C ASN A 228 25.44 26.71 -27.75
N VAL A 229 25.56 25.49 -27.25
CA VAL A 229 24.42 24.65 -26.89
C VAL A 229 23.94 25.06 -25.51
N THR A 230 22.66 25.39 -25.39
CA THR A 230 22.03 25.83 -24.14
C THR A 230 21.13 24.75 -23.57
N ALA A 231 20.97 24.71 -22.25
CA ALA A 231 20.04 23.79 -21.59
C ALA A 231 18.58 24.11 -21.94
N THR A 232 17.79 23.09 -22.30
CA THR A 232 16.36 23.22 -22.62
C THR A 232 15.47 23.15 -21.38
N THR A 233 15.98 22.56 -20.29
CA THR A 233 15.31 22.45 -19.00
C THR A 233 16.23 22.90 -17.87
N SER A 234 15.64 23.16 -16.70
CA SER A 234 16.39 23.42 -15.46
C SER A 234 16.40 22.17 -14.58
N GLY A 235 17.51 21.87 -13.94
CA GLY A 235 17.64 20.69 -13.09
C GLY A 235 19.06 20.42 -12.64
N VAL A 236 19.33 19.18 -12.28
CA VAL A 236 20.64 18.67 -11.86
C VAL A 236 21.11 17.63 -12.87
N VAL A 237 22.38 17.68 -13.23
CA VAL A 237 22.99 16.73 -14.17
C VAL A 237 23.14 15.38 -13.49
N MET A 238 22.36 14.39 -13.92
CA MET A 238 22.39 13.03 -13.41
C MET A 238 23.50 12.23 -14.07
N ALA A 239 23.69 12.41 -15.38
CA ALA A 239 24.73 11.72 -16.14
C ALA A 239 25.37 12.66 -17.16
N LYS A 240 26.70 12.57 -17.29
CA LYS A 240 27.48 13.21 -18.34
C LYS A 240 27.94 12.14 -19.33
N LYS A 241 27.52 12.26 -20.60
CA LYS A 241 27.80 11.25 -21.66
C LYS A 241 28.87 11.68 -22.65
N VAL A 242 29.42 12.88 -22.49
CA VAL A 242 30.42 13.46 -23.39
C VAL A 242 31.54 14.15 -22.62
N ASN A 243 32.70 14.26 -23.26
CA ASN A 243 33.86 14.98 -22.78
C ASN A 243 34.29 16.06 -23.78
N GLN A 244 35.12 16.98 -23.30
CA GLN A 244 35.70 18.00 -24.16
C GLN A 244 36.60 17.33 -25.21
N GLY A 245 36.46 17.74 -26.46
CA GLY A 245 37.17 17.17 -27.60
C GLY A 245 36.41 16.09 -28.36
N ASP A 246 35.33 15.55 -27.80
CA ASP A 246 34.50 14.53 -28.48
C ASP A 246 33.81 15.10 -29.71
N TYR A 247 33.57 14.25 -30.71
CA TYR A 247 32.74 14.57 -31.85
C TYR A 247 31.32 14.06 -31.62
N VAL A 248 30.33 14.93 -31.79
CA VAL A 248 28.92 14.61 -31.59
C VAL A 248 28.14 14.84 -32.88
N ASN A 249 27.08 14.06 -33.06
CA ASN A 249 26.16 14.23 -34.17
C ASN A 249 24.86 14.87 -33.68
N THR A 250 24.03 15.34 -34.61
CA THR A 250 22.66 15.74 -34.30
C THR A 250 21.90 14.59 -33.64
N GLY A 251 21.32 14.85 -32.47
CA GLY A 251 20.61 13.86 -31.66
C GLY A 251 21.47 13.12 -30.63
N THR A 252 22.81 13.25 -30.66
CA THR A 252 23.67 12.69 -29.62
C THR A 252 23.33 13.28 -28.25
N VAL A 253 23.12 12.43 -27.25
CA VAL A 253 22.84 12.84 -25.87
C VAL A 253 24.14 13.31 -25.22
N LEU A 254 24.13 14.55 -24.72
CA LEU A 254 25.26 15.17 -24.03
C LEU A 254 25.15 14.94 -22.51
N PHE A 255 23.96 15.20 -21.95
CA PHE A 255 23.68 15.11 -20.52
C PHE A 255 22.28 14.56 -20.27
N ASP A 256 22.10 13.85 -19.17
CA ASP A 256 20.77 13.60 -18.60
C ASP A 256 20.55 14.57 -17.44
N VAL A 257 19.48 15.36 -17.50
CA VAL A 257 19.16 16.39 -16.53
C VAL A 257 17.82 16.07 -15.90
N ALA A 258 17.77 16.05 -14.57
CA ALA A 258 16.53 15.80 -13.84
C ALA A 258 16.18 16.95 -12.90
N ASN A 259 14.89 17.26 -12.81
CA ASN A 259 14.39 18.18 -11.81
C ASN A 259 14.11 17.44 -10.51
N LEU A 260 14.93 17.69 -9.48
CA LEU A 260 14.85 17.04 -8.16
C LEU A 260 13.87 17.72 -7.19
N SER A 261 13.02 18.65 -7.67
CA SER A 261 11.99 19.29 -6.83
C SER A 261 10.90 18.30 -6.39
N GLN A 262 10.72 17.23 -7.15
CA GLN A 262 9.87 16.10 -6.80
C GLN A 262 10.68 14.82 -7.06
N VAL A 263 10.60 13.90 -6.11
CA VAL A 263 11.29 12.60 -6.15
C VAL A 263 10.29 11.53 -5.77
N TRP A 264 10.57 10.29 -6.16
CA TRP A 264 9.79 9.14 -5.73
C TRP A 264 10.47 8.49 -4.53
N ALA A 265 9.67 8.20 -3.50
CA ALA A 265 10.09 7.31 -2.42
C ALA A 265 9.52 5.92 -2.74
N LEU A 266 10.40 5.00 -3.11
CA LEU A 266 10.04 3.62 -3.42
C LEU A 266 10.32 2.77 -2.19
N PHE A 267 9.29 2.11 -1.68
CA PHE A 267 9.37 1.22 -0.54
C PHE A 267 9.10 -0.22 -0.99
N ASP A 268 9.95 -1.14 -0.56
CA ASP A 268 9.83 -2.56 -0.85
C ASP A 268 8.99 -3.22 0.24
N ALA A 269 7.92 -3.90 -0.17
CA ALA A 269 7.05 -4.66 0.71
C ALA A 269 7.17 -6.16 0.44
N TYR A 270 7.26 -6.94 1.52
CA TYR A 270 7.19 -8.39 1.42
C TYR A 270 5.78 -8.84 1.06
N GLU A 271 5.68 -9.96 0.34
CA GLU A 271 4.39 -10.55 -0.05
C GLU A 271 3.48 -10.82 1.15
N SER A 272 4.06 -11.22 2.28
CA SER A 272 3.37 -11.42 3.56
C SER A 272 2.71 -10.16 4.13
N ASP A 273 3.18 -8.98 3.72
CA ASP A 273 2.70 -7.69 4.22
C ASP A 273 1.67 -7.03 3.31
N LEU A 274 1.57 -7.46 2.04
CA LEU A 274 0.62 -6.92 1.06
C LEU A 274 -0.85 -6.89 1.53
N PRO A 275 -1.38 -7.89 2.27
CA PRO A 275 -2.77 -7.83 2.75
C PRO A 275 -3.05 -6.65 3.70
N PHE A 276 -1.99 -6.09 4.32
CA PHE A 276 -2.07 -5.00 5.28
C PHE A 276 -1.80 -3.62 4.66
N LEU A 277 -1.51 -3.55 3.36
CA LEU A 277 -1.19 -2.30 2.65
C LEU A 277 -2.35 -1.89 1.74
N LYS A 278 -2.90 -0.69 1.96
CA LYS A 278 -4.02 -0.13 1.19
C LYS A 278 -3.77 1.32 0.80
N VAL A 279 -4.34 1.71 -0.33
CA VAL A 279 -4.31 3.12 -0.77
C VAL A 279 -5.08 3.97 0.24
N GLY A 280 -4.41 4.99 0.79
CA GLY A 280 -4.95 5.88 1.81
C GLY A 280 -4.41 5.63 3.23
N ASP A 281 -3.59 4.58 3.41
CA ASP A 281 -2.89 4.38 4.67
C ASP A 281 -1.95 5.54 4.98
N ARG A 282 -1.84 5.89 6.27
CA ARG A 282 -0.90 6.91 6.72
C ARG A 282 0.50 6.31 6.71
N LEU A 283 1.41 7.01 6.05
CA LEU A 283 2.81 6.64 5.97
C LEU A 283 3.65 7.72 6.63
N GLU A 284 4.49 7.30 7.57
CA GLU A 284 5.55 8.11 8.16
C GLU A 284 6.87 7.51 7.70
N TYR A 285 7.79 8.36 7.24
CA TYR A 285 9.10 7.92 6.79
C TYR A 285 10.19 8.83 7.34
N THR A 286 11.36 8.24 7.58
CA THR A 286 12.57 8.95 8.00
C THR A 286 13.69 8.65 7.03
N LEU A 287 14.44 9.66 6.65
CA LEU A 287 15.65 9.50 5.85
C LEU A 287 16.84 9.48 6.79
N GLN A 288 17.66 8.43 6.73
CA GLN A 288 18.97 8.44 7.37
C GLN A 288 19.92 9.27 6.49
N SER A 289 20.44 10.37 7.04
CA SER A 289 21.41 11.25 6.37
C SER A 289 22.84 10.76 6.57
#